data_AF-A0PCY0-F1
#
_entry.id   AF-A0PCY0-F1
#
_cell.length_a   1.000
_cell.length_b   1.000
_cell.length_c   1.000
_cell.angle_alpha   90.00
_cell.angle_beta   90.00
_cell.angle_gamma   90.00
#
_symmetry.space_group_name_H-M   'P 1'
#
loop_
_entity.id
_entity.type
_entity.pdbx_description
1 polymer ?
#
loop_
_entity_poly.entity_id
_entity_poly.type
_entity_poly.pdbx_seq_one_letter_code
_entity_poly.pdbx_strand_id
1 'polypeptide(L)'
;MQLSNIFTVATLVTAITATYVSFDPGYDDTSRSLRDVSCSDGLNGLITKYHWETQGQISRFPYIGGVQGTTWNSTLCGACYKLEYADRSIHVLGIDAVYNGGLNIGL
;
A
#
# COMPACT_ATOMS: atom_id res chain seq x y z
N MET A 1 -3.86 7.30 -41.14
CA MET A 1 -3.65 6.07 -40.33
C MET A 1 -2.96 6.49 -39.05
N GLN A 2 -3.66 6.54 -37.92
CA GLN A 2 -3.02 6.64 -36.61
C GLN A 2 -3.62 5.54 -35.75
N LEU A 3 -2.79 4.56 -35.43
CA LEU A 3 -3.10 3.40 -34.61
C LEU A 3 -3.26 3.87 -33.16
N SER A 4 -4.46 3.74 -32.61
CA SER A 4 -4.71 3.95 -31.19
C SER A 4 -4.07 2.81 -30.39
N ASN A 5 -3.02 3.12 -29.63
CA ASN A 5 -2.43 2.23 -28.64
C ASN A 5 -3.38 2.08 -27.45
N ILE A 6 -4.07 0.95 -27.36
CA ILE A 6 -4.83 0.56 -26.18
C ILE A 6 -3.82 0.03 -25.16
N PHE A 7 -3.46 0.85 -24.17
CA PHE A 7 -2.68 0.41 -23.01
C PHE A 7 -3.60 -0.38 -22.07
N THR A 8 -3.56 -1.70 -22.17
CA THR A 8 -4.25 -2.59 -21.22
C THR A 8 -3.45 -2.65 -19.92
N VAL A 9 -3.88 -1.90 -18.91
CA VAL A 9 -3.35 -2.03 -17.54
C VAL A 9 -3.93 -3.31 -16.94
N ALA A 10 -3.16 -4.39 -16.94
CA ALA A 10 -3.52 -5.62 -16.24
C ALA A 10 -3.27 -5.45 -14.73
N THR A 11 -4.33 -5.22 -13.96
CA THR A 11 -4.28 -5.27 -12.50
C THR A 11 -4.27 -6.72 -12.05
N LEU A 12 -3.12 -7.22 -11.58
CA LEU A 12 -3.02 -8.52 -10.93
C LEU A 12 -3.58 -8.39 -9.51
N VAL A 13 -4.82 -8.87 -9.29
CA VAL A 13 -5.41 -8.97 -7.96
C VAL A 13 -4.88 -10.25 -7.30
N THR A 14 -3.90 -10.12 -6.41
CA THR A 14 -3.47 -11.24 -5.57
C THR A 14 -4.45 -11.39 -4.40
N ALA A 15 -5.16 -12.51 -4.36
CA ALA A 15 -5.98 -12.89 -3.22
C ALA A 15 -5.07 -13.54 -2.16
N ILE A 16 -4.68 -12.77 -1.15
CA ILE A 16 -4.02 -13.30 0.05
C ILE A 16 -5.11 -13.40 1.11
N THR A 17 -5.37 -14.61 1.62
CA THR A 17 -6.11 -14.73 2.88
C THR A 17 -5.17 -14.23 3.98
N ALA A 18 -5.39 -13.02 4.48
CA ALA A 18 -4.59 -12.50 5.58
C ALA A 18 -4.80 -13.41 6.80
N THR A 19 -3.77 -14.16 7.18
CA THR A 19 -3.80 -15.03 8.37
C THR A 19 -3.82 -14.18 9.65
N TYR A 20 -3.46 -12.90 9.56
CA TYR A 20 -3.40 -11.96 10.69
C TYR A 20 -3.57 -10.50 10.22
N VAL A 21 -4.40 -9.72 10.90
CA VAL A 21 -4.51 -8.27 10.75
C VAL A 21 -4.34 -7.65 12.13
N SER A 22 -3.46 -6.66 12.26
CA SER A 22 -3.30 -5.84 13.47
C SER A 22 -3.26 -4.36 13.10
N PHE A 23 -3.11 -3.49 14.09
CA PHE A 23 -3.04 -2.05 13.91
C PHE A 23 -1.72 -1.46 14.41
N ASP A 24 -1.34 -0.30 13.86
CA ASP A 24 -0.26 0.56 14.32
C ASP A 24 -0.68 2.03 14.14
N PRO A 25 -0.86 2.79 15.24
CA PRO A 25 -1.26 4.20 15.20
C PRO A 25 -0.31 5.11 14.40
N GLY A 26 0.92 4.66 14.13
CA GLY A 26 1.85 5.36 13.25
C GLY A 26 1.38 5.43 11.79
N TYR A 27 0.35 4.68 11.39
CA TYR A 27 -0.32 4.84 10.09
C TYR A 27 -1.45 5.87 10.09
N ASP A 28 -1.81 6.40 11.26
CA ASP A 28 -2.82 7.46 11.42
C ASP A 28 -2.18 8.86 11.49
N ASP A 29 -0.86 8.95 11.50
CA ASP A 29 -0.13 10.21 11.51
C ASP A 29 0.04 10.77 10.09
N THR A 30 -0.84 11.71 9.73
CA THR A 30 -0.78 12.44 8.45
C THR A 30 0.56 13.12 8.15
N SER A 31 1.34 13.45 9.20
CA SER A 31 2.61 14.16 9.09
C SER A 31 3.82 13.23 8.93
N ARG A 32 3.66 11.93 9.21
CA ARG A 32 4.74 10.95 9.10
C ARG A 32 5.29 10.91 7.68
N SER A 33 6.61 10.97 7.55
CA SER A 33 7.26 11.00 6.25
C SER A 33 7.16 9.64 5.56
N LEU A 34 6.98 9.66 4.24
CA LEU A 34 7.11 8.44 3.44
C LEU A 34 8.56 7.92 3.39
N ARG A 35 9.55 8.71 3.82
CA ARG A 35 10.94 8.24 4.00
C ARG A 35 11.09 7.29 5.20
N ASP A 36 10.11 7.25 6.11
CA ASP A 36 10.12 6.42 7.31
C ASP A 36 9.40 5.07 7.12
N VAL A 37 9.04 4.73 5.88
CA VAL A 37 8.39 3.46 5.52
C VAL A 37 9.11 2.82 4.33
N SER A 38 8.94 1.51 4.18
CA SER A 38 9.64 0.72 3.16
C SER A 38 9.32 1.16 1.73
N CYS A 39 8.10 1.65 1.45
CA CYS A 39 7.70 2.10 0.13
C CYS A 39 7.97 3.60 -0.13
N SER A 40 9.12 4.06 0.33
CA SER A 40 9.61 5.43 0.16
C SER A 40 9.88 5.78 -1.31
N ASP A 41 11.11 5.62 -1.77
CA ASP A 41 11.59 5.96 -3.11
C ASP A 41 12.00 4.71 -3.92
N GLY A 42 12.76 4.94 -4.99
CA GLY A 42 13.10 3.91 -5.97
C GLY A 42 12.02 3.73 -7.04
N LEU A 43 12.30 2.89 -8.04
CA LEU A 43 11.41 2.65 -9.18
C LEU A 43 9.97 2.30 -8.75
N ASN A 44 9.83 1.57 -7.65
CA ASN A 44 8.54 1.14 -7.12
C ASN A 44 7.98 2.01 -5.99
N GLY A 45 8.76 2.96 -5.46
CA GLY A 45 8.40 3.78 -4.31
C GLY A 45 7.27 4.77 -4.57
N LEU A 46 6.55 5.14 -3.51
CA LEU A 46 5.40 6.03 -3.58
C LEU A 46 5.81 7.49 -3.78
N ILE A 47 6.96 7.90 -3.23
CA ILE A 47 7.55 9.22 -3.47
C ILE A 47 7.85 9.37 -4.96
N THR A 48 8.47 8.36 -5.57
CA THR A 48 8.87 8.38 -6.97
C THR A 48 7.67 8.31 -7.92
N LYS A 49 6.68 7.47 -7.63
CA LYS A 49 5.51 7.27 -8.52
C LYS A 49 4.46 8.37 -8.42
N TYR A 50 4.26 8.93 -7.22
CA TYR A 50 3.10 9.78 -6.93
C TYR A 50 3.47 11.14 -6.35
N HIS A 51 4.76 11.39 -6.06
CA HIS A 51 5.24 12.64 -5.46
C HIS A 51 4.60 12.97 -4.10
N TRP A 52 4.20 11.93 -3.37
CA TRP A 52 3.77 12.05 -1.97
C TRP A 52 5.01 12.04 -1.07
N GLU A 53 5.06 12.93 -0.09
CA GLU A 53 6.14 13.09 0.89
C GLU A 53 5.71 12.67 2.31
N THR A 54 4.40 12.76 2.60
CA THR A 54 3.82 12.36 3.89
C THR A 54 2.64 11.42 3.71
N GLN A 55 2.31 10.65 4.74
CA GLN A 55 1.18 9.71 4.70
C GLN A 55 -0.17 10.39 4.41
N GLY A 56 -0.38 11.60 4.94
CA GLY A 56 -1.62 12.36 4.72
C GLY A 56 -1.85 12.79 3.26
N GLN A 57 -0.83 12.74 2.40
CA GLN A 57 -0.96 13.05 0.98
C GLN A 57 -1.46 11.87 0.14
N ILE A 58 -1.50 10.66 0.72
CA ILE A 58 -1.99 9.45 0.05
C ILE A 58 -3.49 9.61 -0.21
N SER A 59 -3.92 9.46 -1.46
CA SER A 59 -5.28 9.76 -1.92
C SER A 59 -6.42 9.03 -1.18
N ARG A 60 -6.12 7.95 -0.44
CA ARG A 60 -7.09 7.15 0.34
C ARG A 60 -6.69 6.98 1.80
N PHE A 61 -5.86 7.87 2.34
CA PHE A 61 -5.59 7.95 3.77
C PHE A 61 -6.93 8.01 4.58
N PRO A 62 -7.06 7.30 5.71
CA PRO A 62 -6.06 6.49 6.43
C PRO A 62 -6.04 5.00 6.03
N TYR A 63 -6.62 4.61 4.89
CA TYR A 63 -6.61 3.20 4.44
C TYR A 63 -5.24 2.79 3.86
N ILE A 64 -4.23 2.79 4.71
CA ILE A 64 -2.83 2.49 4.42
C ILE A 64 -2.29 1.51 5.48
N GLY A 65 -1.20 0.83 5.16
CA GLY A 65 -0.58 -0.08 6.11
C GLY A 65 0.64 -0.81 5.59
N GLY A 66 1.22 -1.62 6.46
CA GLY A 66 2.32 -2.50 6.13
C GLY A 66 1.85 -3.89 5.71
N VAL A 67 2.61 -4.51 4.80
CA VAL A 67 2.28 -5.80 4.18
C VAL A 67 3.46 -6.76 4.27
N GLN A 68 3.18 -8.02 4.60
CA GLN A 68 4.17 -9.09 4.64
C GLN A 68 4.91 -9.23 3.30
N GLY A 69 6.24 -9.32 3.37
CA GLY A 69 7.10 -9.51 2.20
C GLY A 69 7.41 -8.22 1.43
N THR A 70 6.86 -7.08 1.84
CA THR A 70 7.33 -5.78 1.35
C THR A 70 8.75 -5.51 1.84
N THR A 71 9.56 -4.95 0.95
CA THR A 71 10.90 -4.45 1.23
C THR A 71 11.05 -3.12 0.50
N TRP A 72 12.15 -2.39 0.75
CA TRP A 72 12.48 -1.21 -0.04
C TRP A 72 12.47 -1.52 -1.55
N ASN A 73 11.87 -0.63 -2.33
CA ASN A 73 11.69 -0.74 -3.79
C ASN A 73 11.01 -2.05 -4.27
N SER A 74 10.25 -2.73 -3.40
CA SER A 74 9.47 -3.93 -3.77
C SER A 74 8.33 -3.61 -4.74
N THR A 75 7.99 -4.56 -5.62
CA THR A 75 6.82 -4.46 -6.51
C THR A 75 5.48 -4.48 -5.75
N LEU A 76 5.50 -4.86 -4.46
CA LEU A 76 4.33 -4.78 -3.58
C LEU A 76 4.04 -3.33 -3.13
N CYS A 77 4.96 -2.40 -3.33
CA CYS A 77 4.76 -1.01 -2.95
C CYS A 77 3.66 -0.34 -3.78
N GLY A 78 2.65 0.15 -3.08
CA GLY A 78 1.43 0.72 -3.67
C GLY A 78 0.42 -0.31 -4.16
N ALA A 79 0.62 -1.60 -3.86
CA ALA A 79 -0.41 -2.61 -4.14
C ALA A 79 -1.64 -2.37 -3.24
N CYS A 80 -2.82 -2.72 -3.75
CA CYS A 80 -4.10 -2.55 -3.07
C CYS A 80 -4.58 -3.91 -2.56
N TYR A 81 -4.86 -3.99 -1.26
CA TYR A 81 -5.26 -5.21 -0.57
C TYR A 81 -6.69 -5.06 -0.08
N LYS A 82 -7.55 -6.00 -0.49
CA LYS A 82 -8.90 -6.10 0.05
C LYS A 82 -8.84 -6.86 1.37
N LEU A 83 -9.23 -6.20 2.45
CA LEU A 83 -9.43 -6.83 3.75
C LEU A 83 -10.92 -7.09 3.94
N GLU A 84 -11.27 -8.32 4.29
CA GLU A 84 -12.64 -8.74 4.59
C GLU A 84 -12.68 -9.34 5.99
N TYR A 85 -13.60 -8.86 6.82
CA TYR A 85 -13.83 -9.39 8.16
C TYR A 85 -15.33 -9.34 8.46
N ALA A 86 -15.94 -10.52 8.64
CA ALA A 86 -17.39 -10.69 8.69
C ALA A 86 -18.07 -9.98 7.51
N ASP A 87 -19.00 -9.06 7.78
CA ASP A 87 -19.77 -8.35 6.74
C ASP A 87 -19.12 -7.02 6.29
N ARG A 88 -17.86 -6.77 6.67
CA ARG A 88 -17.14 -5.53 6.36
C ARG A 88 -16.00 -5.78 5.40
N SER A 89 -15.80 -4.84 4.48
CA SER A 89 -14.63 -4.82 3.61
C SER A 89 -14.03 -3.43 3.47
N ILE A 90 -12.71 -3.38 3.41
CA ILE A 90 -11.94 -2.16 3.13
C ILE A 90 -10.83 -2.47 2.12
N HIS A 91 -10.33 -1.43 1.46
CA HIS A 91 -9.20 -1.53 0.54
C HIS A 91 -8.04 -0.72 1.11
N VAL A 92 -6.95 -1.40 1.44
CA VAL A 92 -5.76 -0.85 2.09
C VAL A 92 -4.61 -0.77 1.10
N LEU A 93 -3.94 0.38 1.04
CA LEU A 93 -2.74 0.55 0.24
C LEU A 93 -1.52 0.06 1.03
N GLY A 94 -0.72 -0.83 0.44
CA GLY A 94 0.54 -1.29 1.02
C GLY A 94 1.64 -0.23 0.88
N ILE A 95 2.12 0.29 2.01
CA ILE A 95 3.12 1.35 2.07
C ILE A 95 4.38 0.98 2.88
N ASP A 96 4.33 -0.11 3.64
CA ASP A 96 5.43 -0.52 4.51
C ASP A 96 5.59 -2.04 4.58
N ALA A 97 6.67 -2.48 5.22
CA ALA A 97 6.92 -3.87 5.55
C ALA A 97 6.31 -4.23 6.91
N VAL A 98 5.77 -5.44 7.00
CA VAL A 98 5.53 -6.13 8.27
C VAL A 98 6.10 -7.53 8.22
N TYR A 99 6.36 -8.11 9.40
CA TYR A 99 6.98 -9.43 9.55
C TYR A 99 6.14 -10.38 10.41
N ASN A 100 4.84 -10.08 10.58
CA ASN A 100 3.90 -10.86 11.40
C ASN A 100 3.07 -11.87 10.58
N GLY A 101 3.37 -12.05 9.29
CA GLY A 101 2.65 -12.96 8.41
C GLY A 101 1.34 -12.40 7.84
N GLY A 102 1.10 -11.09 7.93
CA GLY A 102 -0.15 -10.48 7.50
C GLY A 102 -0.06 -8.99 7.16
N LEU A 103 -1.01 -8.20 7.67
CA LEU A 103 -1.09 -6.74 7.50
C LEU A 103 -1.12 -6.02 8.85
N ASN A 104 -0.49 -4.84 8.93
CA ASN A 104 -0.74 -3.86 9.99
C ASN A 104 -1.32 -2.58 9.37
N ILE A 105 -2.44 -2.08 9.89
CA ILE A 105 -3.18 -0.92 9.35
C ILE A 105 -3.30 0.22 10.37
N GLY A 106 -3.76 1.39 9.94
CA GLY A 106 -4.21 2.45 10.87
C GLY A 106 -5.41 2.00 11.72
N LEU A 107 -5.63 2.68 12.85
CA LEU A 107 -6.66 2.36 13.85
C LEU A 107 -8.09 2.75 13.42
#